data_AF-A0A822FE48-F1
#
_entry.id   AF-A0A822FE48-F1
#
_cell.length_a   1.000
_cell.length_b   1.000
_cell.length_c   1.000
_cell.angle_alpha   90.00
_cell.angle_beta   90.00
_cell.angle_gamma   90.00
#
_symmetry.space_group_name_H-M   'P 1'
#
loop_
_entity.id
_entity.type
_entity.pdbx_description
1 polymer ?
#
loop_
_entity_poly.entity_id
_entity_poly.type
_entity_poly.pdbx_seq_one_letter_code
_entity_poly.pdbx_strand_id
1 'polypeptide(L)'
;MFDSDRVYNTQNDRIWAENCDEANQKDGIHQKKKFPVKVMVWLGVCSKGVSPLVNFEQGTVDHDRYIKELLPVALKYGNHVFGNDWTFQQDGARPYTHHLTQQWCHDNFPVFIEKDHWPPTSPDLNLLDYCIWNEFVK
;
A
#
# COMPACT_ATOMS: atom_id res chain seq x y z
N MET A 1 3.15 -1.46 -5.87
CA MET A 1 4.31 -1.53 -6.78
C MET A 1 3.87 -1.03 -8.12
N PHE A 2 4.53 0.00 -8.64
CA PHE A 2 4.18 0.62 -9.91
C PHE A 2 5.06 0.04 -11.01
N ASP A 3 4.44 -0.42 -12.10
CA ASP A 3 5.17 -0.83 -13.29
C ASP A 3 5.24 0.32 -14.31
N SER A 4 6.17 0.21 -15.26
CA SER A 4 6.29 1.15 -16.38
C SER A 4 5.11 1.13 -17.34
N ASP A 5 4.28 0.08 -17.28
CA ASP A 5 3.25 -0.20 -18.27
C ASP A 5 1.87 0.36 -17.85
N ARG A 6 1.66 0.74 -16.59
CA ARG A 6 0.59 1.59 -16.00
C ARG A 6 -0.85 1.48 -16.54
N VAL A 7 -1.25 0.37 -17.16
CA VAL A 7 -2.55 0.32 -17.87
C VAL A 7 -3.67 -0.38 -17.09
N TYR A 8 -3.38 -1.16 -16.03
CA TYR A 8 -4.41 -2.01 -15.42
C TYR A 8 -4.17 -2.38 -13.95
N ASN A 9 -5.09 -1.99 -13.06
CA ASN A 9 -5.11 -2.37 -11.65
C ASN A 9 -6.08 -3.54 -11.42
N THR A 10 -5.56 -4.76 -11.35
CA THR A 10 -6.35 -6.00 -11.17
C THR A 10 -7.24 -6.04 -9.93
N GLN A 11 -7.00 -5.18 -8.93
CA GLN A 11 -7.84 -5.16 -7.72
C GLN A 11 -9.12 -4.36 -7.95
N ASN A 12 -9.02 -3.25 -8.68
CA ASN A 12 -10.09 -2.28 -8.91
C ASN A 12 -10.77 -2.47 -10.27
N ASP A 13 -10.02 -2.88 -11.30
CA ASP A 13 -10.51 -3.13 -12.64
C ASP A 13 -11.00 -4.57 -12.74
N ARG A 14 -12.31 -4.76 -12.55
CA ARG A 14 -12.96 -6.08 -12.62
C ARG A 14 -14.04 -6.10 -13.69
N ILE A 15 -14.04 -7.16 -14.49
CA ILE A 15 -15.07 -7.42 -15.50
C ILE A 15 -15.95 -8.56 -14.98
N TRP A 16 -17.25 -8.31 -14.94
CA TRP A 16 -18.25 -9.36 -14.71
C TRP A 16 -18.61 -10.01 -16.05
N ALA A 17 -18.40 -11.32 -16.15
CA ALA A 17 -18.69 -12.13 -17.33
C ALA A 17 -19.03 -13.56 -16.89
N GLU A 18 -19.91 -14.23 -17.65
CA GLU A 18 -20.30 -15.63 -17.41
C GLU A 18 -19.23 -16.62 -17.90
N ASN A 19 -18.42 -16.23 -18.87
CA ASN A 19 -17.34 -17.04 -19.44
C ASN A 19 -16.21 -16.17 -20.00
N CYS A 20 -15.09 -16.83 -20.37
CA CYS A 20 -13.91 -16.15 -20.91
C CYS A 20 -14.19 -15.43 -22.24
N ASP A 21 -15.05 -15.98 -23.10
CA ASP A 21 -15.35 -15.35 -24.40
C ASP A 21 -16.08 -14.02 -24.23
N GLU A 22 -17.04 -13.97 -23.30
CA GLU A 22 -17.72 -12.73 -22.93
C GLU A 22 -16.75 -11.74 -22.26
N ALA A 23 -15.85 -12.20 -21.40
CA ALA A 23 -14.82 -11.34 -20.81
C ALA A 23 -13.91 -10.74 -21.89
N ASN A 24 -13.51 -11.54 -22.88
CA ASN A 24 -12.66 -11.10 -23.99
C ASN A 24 -13.36 -10.07 -24.88
N GLN A 25 -14.69 -10.17 -25.06
CA GLN A 25 -15.48 -9.17 -25.78
C GLN A 25 -15.62 -7.85 -25.01
N LYS A 26 -15.44 -7.88 -23.67
CA LYS A 26 -15.48 -6.70 -22.77
C LYS A 26 -14.08 -6.16 -22.47
N ASP A 27 -13.14 -6.30 -23.40
CA ASP A 27 -11.74 -5.88 -23.26
C ASP A 27 -10.97 -6.57 -22.12
N GLY A 28 -11.35 -7.79 -21.73
CA GLY A 28 -10.68 -8.53 -20.64
C GLY A 28 -9.28 -9.04 -20.93
N ILE A 29 -8.76 -8.86 -22.14
CA ILE A 29 -7.37 -9.21 -22.50
C ILE A 29 -6.52 -7.94 -22.51
N HIS A 30 -5.58 -7.87 -21.58
CA HIS A 30 -4.60 -6.78 -21.52
C HIS A 30 -3.18 -7.30 -21.82
N GLN A 31 -2.48 -6.64 -22.74
CA GLN A 31 -1.07 -6.94 -22.99
C GLN A 31 -0.20 -6.33 -21.89
N LYS A 32 0.79 -7.09 -21.40
CA LYS A 32 1.79 -6.63 -20.43
C LYS A 32 3.18 -6.94 -20.95
N LYS A 33 4.12 -6.01 -20.79
CA LYS A 33 5.53 -6.26 -21.10
C LYS A 33 6.06 -7.35 -20.17
N LYS A 34 6.86 -8.25 -20.73
CA LYS A 34 7.57 -9.25 -19.92
C LYS A 34 8.70 -8.55 -19.15
N PHE A 35 8.70 -8.67 -17.83
CA PHE A 35 9.66 -8.02 -16.91
C PHE A 35 9.68 -6.47 -17.01
N PRO A 36 8.55 -5.79 -16.73
CA PRO A 36 8.55 -4.34 -16.71
C PRO A 36 9.42 -3.84 -15.56
N VAL A 37 10.00 -2.64 -15.73
CA VAL A 37 10.70 -1.96 -14.64
C VAL A 37 9.66 -1.61 -13.57
N LYS A 38 9.97 -1.95 -12.32
CA LYS A 38 9.07 -1.81 -11.19
C LYS A 38 9.70 -0.90 -10.15
N VAL A 39 8.92 0.06 -9.66
CA VAL A 39 9.29 0.90 -8.53
C VAL A 39 8.35 0.60 -7.37
N MET A 40 8.93 0.39 -6.20
CA MET A 40 8.17 0.29 -4.96
C MET A 40 8.25 1.63 -4.25
N VAL A 41 7.10 2.19 -3.95
CA VAL A 41 6.98 3.44 -3.20
C VAL A 41 6.08 3.21 -2.00
N TRP A 42 6.26 4.01 -0.97
CA TRP A 42 5.36 4.10 0.15
C TRP A 42 4.95 5.55 0.39
N LEU A 43 3.72 5.69 0.86
CA LEU A 43 3.08 6.95 1.15
C LEU A 43 2.18 6.74 2.37
N GLY A 44 2.14 7.71 3.27
CA GLY A 44 1.13 7.82 4.32
C GLY A 44 0.14 8.92 3.94
N VAL A 45 -1.15 8.70 4.23
CA VAL A 45 -2.20 9.70 4.01
C VAL A 45 -3.00 9.89 5.29
N CYS A 46 -3.40 11.14 5.53
CA CYS A 46 -4.24 11.51 6.66
C CYS A 46 -5.15 12.69 6.29
N SER A 47 -6.04 13.09 7.20
CA SER A 47 -6.96 14.21 6.99
C SER A 47 -6.26 15.56 6.75
N LYS A 48 -5.00 15.72 7.15
CA LYS A 48 -4.21 16.95 6.98
C LYS A 48 -3.27 16.92 5.77
N GLY A 49 -3.22 15.81 5.03
CA GLY A 49 -2.41 15.71 3.82
C GLY A 49 -1.66 14.39 3.71
N VAL A 50 -0.59 14.45 2.91
CA VAL A 50 0.19 13.30 2.46
C VAL A 50 1.62 13.38 2.99
N SER A 51 2.17 12.26 3.43
CA SER A 51 3.55 12.16 3.89
C SER A 51 4.54 12.39 2.74
N PRO A 52 5.82 12.67 3.06
CA PRO A 52 6.89 12.50 2.08
C PRO A 52 6.82 11.10 1.45
N LEU A 53 7.01 11.04 0.13
CA LEU A 53 7.07 9.78 -0.62
C LEU A 53 8.40 9.08 -0.30
N VAL A 54 8.33 7.80 0.06
CA VAL A 54 9.51 6.96 0.28
C VAL A 54 9.68 6.04 -0.93
N ASN A 55 10.81 6.18 -1.63
CA ASN A 55 11.14 5.34 -2.79
C ASN A 55 12.09 4.22 -2.37
N PHE A 56 11.74 2.99 -2.71
CA PHE A 56 12.62 1.84 -2.56
C PHE A 56 13.25 1.52 -3.91
N GLU A 57 14.45 2.04 -4.14
CA GLU A 57 15.12 2.01 -5.45
C GLU A 57 15.46 0.59 -5.94
N GLN A 58 15.61 -0.38 -5.04
CA GLN A 58 15.97 -1.75 -5.38
C GLN A 58 15.22 -2.79 -4.54
N GLY A 59 14.71 -3.83 -5.21
CA GLY A 59 14.20 -5.05 -4.59
C GLY A 59 12.83 -4.93 -3.92
N THR A 60 12.41 -6.05 -3.35
CA THR A 60 11.22 -6.13 -2.50
C THR A 60 11.54 -5.58 -1.12
N VAL A 61 10.60 -4.88 -0.49
CA VAL A 61 10.72 -4.46 0.91
C VAL A 61 10.44 -5.66 1.80
N ASP A 62 11.42 -6.03 2.64
CA ASP A 62 11.26 -6.96 3.74
C ASP A 62 10.95 -6.21 5.05
N HIS A 63 10.76 -6.96 6.14
CA HIS A 63 10.43 -6.37 7.44
C HIS A 63 11.56 -5.50 8.01
N ASP A 64 12.81 -5.86 7.78
CA ASP A 64 13.97 -5.12 8.28
C ASP A 64 14.08 -3.75 7.62
N ARG A 65 13.96 -3.71 6.30
CA ARG A 65 13.93 -2.46 5.54
C ARG A 65 12.71 -1.64 5.89
N TYR A 66 11.55 -2.28 6.06
CA TYR A 66 10.34 -1.60 6.50
C TYR A 66 10.54 -0.88 7.84
N ILE A 67 11.12 -1.57 8.83
CA ILE A 67 11.41 -1.00 10.16
C ILE A 67 12.45 0.12 10.08
N LYS A 68 13.52 -0.05 9.31
CA LYS A 68 14.65 0.89 9.28
C LYS A 68 14.41 2.11 8.41
N GLU A 69 13.80 1.92 7.24
CA GLU A 69 13.70 2.96 6.20
C GLU A 69 12.36 3.71 6.27
N LEU A 70 11.27 3.06 6.70
CA LEU A 70 9.92 3.62 6.56
C LEU A 70 9.28 4.02 7.87
N LEU A 71 9.23 3.12 8.86
CA LEU A 71 8.52 3.40 10.10
C LEU A 71 8.98 4.68 10.83
N PRO A 72 10.28 5.04 10.83
CA PRO A 72 10.74 6.32 11.39
C PRO A 72 10.21 7.54 10.63
N VAL A 73 10.01 7.42 9.31
CA VAL A 73 9.41 8.48 8.48
C VAL A 73 7.95 8.66 8.84
N ALA A 74 7.20 7.56 8.97
CA ALA A 74 5.80 7.57 9.39
C ALA A 74 5.64 8.20 10.78
N LEU A 75 6.46 7.78 11.75
CA LEU A 75 6.44 8.29 13.12
C LEU A 75 6.74 9.79 13.16
N LYS A 76 7.81 10.21 12.49
CA LYS A 76 8.20 11.63 12.42
C LYS A 76 7.10 12.48 11.79
N TYR A 77 6.48 12.01 10.72
CA TYR A 77 5.41 12.72 10.05
C TYR A 77 4.15 12.81 10.92
N GLY A 78 3.68 11.69 11.48
CA GLY A 78 2.52 11.67 12.36
C GLY A 78 2.69 12.59 13.56
N ASN A 79 3.85 12.53 14.23
CA ASN A 79 4.15 13.39 15.37
C ASN A 79 4.23 14.88 14.99
N HIS A 80 4.75 15.19 13.79
CA HIS A 80 4.77 16.56 13.29
C HIS A 80 3.35 17.12 13.04
N VAL A 81 2.46 16.28 12.53
CA VAL A 81 1.13 16.69 12.05
C VAL A 81 0.06 16.67 13.16
N PHE A 82 0.18 15.72 14.10
CA PHE A 82 -0.84 15.44 15.13
C PHE A 82 -0.30 15.43 16.56
N GLY A 83 1.01 15.61 16.78
CA GLY A 83 1.60 15.35 18.10
C GLY A 83 1.45 13.88 18.47
N ASN A 84 0.90 13.59 19.64
CA ASN A 84 0.71 12.21 20.11
C ASN A 84 -0.73 11.69 19.93
N ASP A 85 -1.60 12.41 19.22
CA ASP A 85 -3.01 12.05 19.06
C ASP A 85 -3.31 11.55 17.65
N TRP A 86 -2.83 10.35 17.34
CA TRP A 86 -3.05 9.71 16.04
C TRP A 86 -2.90 8.19 16.12
N THR A 87 -3.49 7.50 15.13
CA THR A 87 -3.43 6.04 14.99
C THR A 87 -2.73 5.67 13.70
N PHE A 88 -1.75 4.76 13.78
CA PHE A 88 -1.12 4.19 12.61
C PHE A 88 -1.91 2.98 12.09
N GLN A 89 -2.22 2.99 10.80
CA GLN A 89 -2.94 1.95 10.08
C GLN A 89 -2.10 1.49 8.87
N GLN A 90 -2.07 0.19 8.63
CA GLN A 90 -1.40 -0.45 7.50
C GLN A 90 -2.19 -1.68 7.04
N ASP A 91 -1.92 -2.18 5.83
CA ASP A 91 -2.56 -3.39 5.31
C ASP A 91 -1.92 -4.68 5.86
N GLY A 92 -2.43 -5.83 5.41
CA GLY A 92 -1.96 -7.15 5.79
C GLY A 92 -0.72 -7.66 5.03
N ALA A 93 0.11 -6.81 4.43
CA ALA A 93 1.29 -7.28 3.69
C ALA A 93 2.32 -7.97 4.61
N ARG A 94 3.05 -8.96 4.05
CA ARG A 94 3.98 -9.81 4.83
C ARG A 94 5.01 -9.05 5.67
N PRO A 95 5.67 -7.98 5.17
CA PRO A 95 6.60 -7.19 5.97
C PRO A 95 5.92 -6.54 7.17
N TYR A 96 4.65 -6.14 7.02
CA TYR A 96 3.90 -5.38 8.02
C TYR A 96 3.41 -6.30 9.13
N THR A 97 3.01 -7.52 8.79
CA THR A 97 2.56 -8.54 9.73
C THR A 97 3.69 -9.26 10.47
N HIS A 98 4.95 -8.98 10.14
CA HIS A 98 6.10 -9.61 10.80
C HIS A 98 6.15 -9.24 12.29
N HIS A 99 6.45 -10.19 13.17
CA HIS A 99 6.41 -9.98 14.62
C HIS A 99 7.31 -8.83 15.09
N LEU A 100 8.52 -8.67 14.52
CA LEU A 100 9.40 -7.53 14.84
C LEU A 100 8.82 -6.19 14.40
N THR A 101 8.09 -6.17 13.27
CA THR A 101 7.45 -4.96 12.78
C THR A 101 6.27 -4.58 13.67
N GLN A 102 5.43 -5.55 14.04
CA GLN A 102 4.32 -5.35 14.96
C GLN A 102 4.81 -4.83 16.31
N GLN A 103 5.87 -5.45 16.86
CA GLN A 103 6.49 -5.01 18.11
C GLN A 103 7.02 -3.57 18.00
N TRP A 104 7.76 -3.25 16.94
CA TRP A 104 8.26 -1.89 16.74
C TRP A 104 7.10 -0.89 16.68
N CYS A 105 6.02 -1.20 15.95
CA CYS A 105 4.85 -0.33 15.83
C CYS A 105 4.19 -0.09 17.19
N HIS A 106 3.98 -1.15 17.96
CA HIS A 106 3.40 -1.08 19.30
C HIS A 106 4.26 -0.25 20.27
N ASP A 107 5.59 -0.37 20.19
CA ASP A 107 6.51 0.29 21.12
C ASP A 107 6.74 1.78 20.78
N ASN A 108 6.49 2.21 19.53
CA ASN A 108 6.88 3.55 19.05
C ASN A 108 5.71 4.44 18.62
N PHE A 109 4.60 3.90 18.13
CA PHE A 109 3.45 4.72 17.73
C PHE A 109 2.53 5.02 18.92
N PRO A 110 1.83 6.18 18.95
CA PRO A 110 0.90 6.49 20.03
C PRO A 110 -0.27 5.49 20.11
N VAL A 111 -0.84 5.15 18.97
CA VAL A 111 -1.84 4.10 18.80
C VAL A 111 -1.56 3.37 17.48
N PHE A 112 -1.73 2.06 17.46
CA PHE A 112 -1.44 1.22 16.31
C PHE A 112 -2.54 0.17 16.10
N ILE A 113 -3.01 0.02 14.86
CA ILE A 113 -3.92 -1.09 14.48
C ILE A 113 -3.08 -2.33 14.19
N GLU A 114 -3.05 -3.23 15.15
CA GLU A 114 -2.35 -4.51 15.03
C GLU A 114 -2.91 -5.38 13.88
N LYS A 115 -2.08 -6.30 13.38
CA LYS A 115 -2.41 -7.17 12.26
C LYS A 115 -3.73 -7.94 12.42
N ASP A 116 -4.10 -8.29 13.66
CA ASP A 116 -5.29 -9.09 13.95
C ASP A 116 -6.56 -8.23 14.06
N HIS A 117 -6.40 -6.90 14.12
CA HIS A 117 -7.49 -5.93 14.09
C HIS A 117 -7.76 -5.37 12.69
N TRP A 118 -6.93 -5.72 11.70
CA TRP A 118 -7.14 -5.35 10.31
C TRP A 118 -7.78 -6.52 9.53
N PRO A 119 -8.94 -6.33 8.88
CA PRO A 119 -9.57 -7.41 8.13
C PRO A 119 -8.75 -7.77 6.89
N PRO A 120 -8.59 -9.08 6.60
CA PRO A 120 -7.85 -9.52 5.42
C PRO A 120 -8.55 -9.08 4.13
N THR A 121 -7.76 -8.82 3.09
CA THR A 121 -8.28 -8.55 1.73
C THR A 121 -9.31 -7.41 1.66
N SER A 122 -9.10 -6.35 2.45
CA SER A 122 -10.02 -5.20 2.54
C SER A 122 -9.36 -3.90 2.01
N PRO A 123 -9.05 -3.81 0.70
CA PRO A 123 -8.45 -2.61 0.11
C PRO A 123 -9.40 -1.41 0.13
N ASP A 124 -10.71 -1.64 0.22
CA ASP A 124 -11.77 -0.64 0.36
C ASP A 124 -11.69 0.14 1.67
N LEU A 125 -11.11 -0.44 2.72
CA LEU A 125 -10.92 0.20 4.01
C LEU A 125 -9.59 0.98 4.10
N ASN A 126 -8.66 0.75 3.17
CA ASN A 126 -7.40 1.47 3.10
C ASN A 126 -7.54 2.66 2.14
N LEU A 127 -7.45 3.89 2.66
CA LEU A 127 -7.57 5.12 1.86
C LEU A 127 -6.61 5.14 0.65
N LEU A 128 -5.41 4.59 0.82
CA LEU A 128 -4.42 4.52 -0.26
C LEU A 128 -4.91 3.66 -1.43
N ASP A 129 -5.40 2.46 -1.14
CA ASP A 129 -5.84 1.49 -2.15
C ASP A 129 -7.23 1.82 -2.72
N TYR A 130 -8.11 2.37 -1.88
CA TYR A 130 -9.46 2.75 -2.28
C TYR A 130 -9.47 3.91 -3.29
N CYS A 131 -8.68 4.96 -3.07
CA CYS A 131 -8.76 6.16 -3.93
C CYS A 131 -7.42 6.77 -4.36
N ILE A 132 -6.42 6.86 -3.48
CA ILE A 132 -5.22 7.67 -3.78
C ILE A 132 -4.39 7.07 -4.90
N TRP A 133 -4.17 5.76 -4.91
CA TRP A 133 -3.37 5.13 -5.96
C TRP A 133 -3.99 5.24 -7.35
N ASN A 134 -5.32 5.27 -7.45
CA ASN A 134 -6.01 5.45 -8.73
C ASN A 134 -5.72 6.83 -9.36
N GLU A 135 -5.43 7.85 -8.56
CA GLU A 135 -5.05 9.18 -9.07
C GLU A 135 -3.64 9.22 -9.69
N PHE A 136 -2.76 8.27 -9.35
CA PHE A 136 -1.40 8.20 -9.92
C PHE A 136 -1.30 7.35 -11.20
N VAL A 137 -2.39 6.68 -11.58
CA VAL A 137 -2.47 5.76 -12.73
C VAL A 137 -3.13 6.42 -13.95
N LYS A 138 -3.64 7.66 -13.81
CA LYS A 138 -4.19 8.46 -14.91
C LYS A 138 -3.12 8.99 -15.87
#